data_AF-A0A4D6HDF4-F1
#
_entry.id   AF-A0A4D6HDF4-F1
#
_cell.length_a   1.000
_cell.length_b   1.000
_cell.length_c   1.000
_cell.angle_alpha   90.00
_cell.angle_beta   90.00
_cell.angle_gamma   90.00
#
_symmetry.space_group_name_H-M   'P 1'
#
loop_
_entity.id
_entity.type
_entity.pdbx_description
1 polymer ?
#
loop_
_entity_poly.entity_id
_entity_poly.type
_entity_poly.pdbx_seq_one_letter_code
_entity_poly.pdbx_strand_id
1 'polypeptide(L)'
;MATRRSRDMTLDCTLSVEQADGELSITLTATNTGSEPVELTFSDGQTIEAVAEHGSQEIWRYSEGRMFTQALRTERLAPDERLVESVTWSQPPAGGYDVRAWLCANGVDCGATAAVSP
;
A
#
# COMPACT_ATOMS: atom_id res chain seq x y z
N MET A 1 30.17 5.23 -9.86
CA MET A 1 29.65 4.13 -9.03
C MET A 1 28.22 3.89 -9.45
N ALA A 2 27.92 2.66 -9.87
CA ALA A 2 26.70 2.32 -10.58
C ALA A 2 25.53 2.13 -9.61
N THR A 3 24.45 2.88 -9.81
CA THR A 3 23.16 2.62 -9.18
C THR A 3 22.69 1.24 -9.61
N ARG A 4 22.58 0.32 -8.66
CA ARG A 4 22.00 -1.01 -8.87
C ARG A 4 20.49 -0.82 -9.09
N ARG A 5 20.07 -0.60 -10.35
CA ARG A 5 18.66 -0.76 -10.73
C ARG A 5 18.34 -2.25 -10.61
N SER A 6 17.58 -2.61 -9.59
CA SER A 6 16.98 -3.94 -9.45
C SER A 6 16.02 -4.19 -10.62
N ARG A 7 15.95 -5.46 -11.04
CA ARG A 7 15.09 -6.05 -12.07
C ARG A 7 13.64 -5.55 -12.04
N ASP A 8 13.07 -5.30 -13.22
CA ASP A 8 11.64 -5.47 -13.55
C ASP A 8 10.59 -4.76 -12.66
N MET A 9 10.66 -3.43 -12.50
CA MET A 9 9.54 -2.68 -11.90
C MET A 9 8.51 -2.27 -12.96
N THR A 10 7.59 -3.18 -13.30
CA THR A 10 6.41 -2.87 -14.13
C THR A 10 5.29 -2.19 -13.35
N LEU A 11 5.28 -2.31 -12.01
CA LEU A 11 4.27 -1.71 -11.17
C LEU A 11 4.72 -0.34 -10.66
N ASP A 12 3.88 0.67 -10.86
CA ASP A 12 3.99 1.99 -10.25
C ASP A 12 2.94 2.13 -9.16
N CYS A 13 3.37 2.43 -7.93
CA CYS A 13 2.49 2.60 -6.78
C CYS A 13 2.40 4.07 -6.40
N THR A 14 1.18 4.56 -6.22
CA THR A 14 0.90 5.90 -5.66
C THR A 14 0.01 5.78 -4.43
N LEU A 15 0.12 6.75 -3.53
CA LEU A 15 -0.63 6.80 -2.28
C LEU A 15 -1.39 8.12 -2.19
N SER A 16 -2.68 8.06 -1.92
CA SER A 16 -3.47 9.21 -1.48
C SER A 16 -3.96 8.99 -0.05
N VAL A 17 -4.02 10.07 0.72
CA VAL A 17 -4.56 10.08 2.07
C VAL A 17 -5.59 11.20 2.15
N GLU A 18 -6.83 10.83 2.43
CA GLU A 18 -7.95 11.76 2.54
C GLU A 18 -8.47 11.80 3.96
N GLN A 19 -8.65 13.00 4.51
CA GLN A 19 -9.19 13.21 5.85
C GLN A 19 -10.68 13.59 5.77
N ALA A 20 -11.53 12.83 6.44
CA ALA A 20 -12.94 13.14 6.61
C ALA A 20 -13.47 12.56 7.92
N ASP A 21 -14.35 13.29 8.61
CA ASP A 21 -15.09 12.80 9.78
C ASP A 21 -14.23 12.15 10.90
N GLY A 22 -13.01 12.65 11.08
CA GLY A 22 -12.06 12.13 12.07
C GLY A 22 -11.42 10.80 11.68
N GLU A 23 -11.40 10.47 10.39
CA GLU A 23 -10.75 9.30 9.82
C GLU A 23 -9.79 9.70 8.71
N LEU A 24 -8.78 8.86 8.49
CA LEU A 24 -7.95 8.90 7.28
C LEU A 24 -8.26 7.70 6.40
N SER A 25 -8.68 7.98 5.17
CA SER A 25 -8.75 7.00 4.10
C SER A 25 -7.41 6.96 3.38
N ILE A 26 -6.71 5.83 3.49
CA ILE A 26 -5.38 5.61 2.91
C ILE A 26 -5.57 4.71 1.71
N THR A 27 -5.38 5.24 0.51
CA THR A 27 -5.64 4.52 -0.74
C THR A 27 -4.35 4.31 -1.53
N LEU A 28 -3.94 3.05 -1.67
CA LEU A 28 -2.82 2.64 -2.52
C LEU A 28 -3.35 2.29 -3.91
N THR A 29 -2.76 2.87 -4.94
CA THR A 29 -3.04 2.52 -6.34
C THR A 29 -1.79 1.94 -6.97
N ALA A 30 -1.84 0.64 -7.32
CA ALA A 30 -0.80 -0.03 -8.08
C ALA A 30 -1.20 -0.11 -9.56
N THR A 31 -0.41 0.48 -10.44
CA THR A 31 -0.64 0.50 -11.89
C THR A 31 0.39 -0.36 -12.59
N ASN A 32 -0.03 -1.27 -13.46
CA ASN A 32 0.88 -1.93 -14.38
C ASN A 32 1.25 -0.98 -15.53
N THR A 33 2.44 -0.40 -15.47
CA THR A 33 3.00 0.49 -16.50
C THR A 33 3.83 -0.25 -17.56
N GLY A 34 3.92 -1.58 -17.43
CA GLY A 34 4.59 -2.44 -18.40
C GLY A 34 3.71 -2.79 -19.60
N SER A 35 4.32 -3.42 -20.61
CA SER A 35 3.63 -3.90 -21.81
C SER A 35 3.07 -5.33 -21.69
N GLU A 36 3.35 -6.02 -20.59
CA GLU A 36 2.90 -7.39 -20.33
C GLU A 36 2.02 -7.46 -19.07
N PRO A 37 1.06 -8.40 -19.01
CA PRO A 37 0.28 -8.62 -17.80
C PRO A 37 1.15 -9.02 -16.59
N VAL A 38 0.77 -8.54 -15.41
CA VAL A 38 1.39 -8.89 -14.13
C VAL A 38 0.42 -9.73 -13.31
N GLU A 39 0.89 -10.85 -12.76
CA GLU A 39 0.13 -11.66 -11.79
C GLU A 39 0.58 -11.31 -10.36
N LEU A 40 -0.38 -10.94 -9.51
CA LEU A 40 -0.20 -10.63 -8.11
C LEU A 40 -0.80 -11.76 -7.28
N THR A 41 0.03 -12.46 -6.50
CA THR A 41 -0.44 -13.53 -5.62
C THR A 41 -0.42 -13.08 -4.16
N PHE A 42 -1.57 -13.14 -3.49
CA PHE A 42 -1.75 -12.79 -2.08
C PHE A 42 -1.95 -14.06 -1.26
N SER A 43 -1.19 -14.20 -0.18
CA SER A 43 -1.19 -15.39 0.66
C SER A 43 -2.44 -15.52 1.55
N ASP A 44 -3.14 -14.41 1.79
CA ASP A 44 -4.36 -14.32 2.57
C ASP A 44 -5.24 -13.16 2.07
N GLY A 45 -6.26 -12.79 2.85
CA GLY A 45 -7.17 -11.69 2.53
C GLY A 45 -6.56 -10.28 2.62
N GLN A 46 -5.30 -10.13 3.00
CA GLN A 46 -4.66 -8.81 3.07
C GLN A 46 -4.11 -8.40 1.69
N THR A 47 -4.69 -7.35 1.09
CA THR A 47 -4.17 -6.81 -0.18
C THR A 47 -3.03 -5.81 0.04
N ILE A 48 -3.17 -4.92 1.03
CA ILE A 48 -2.17 -3.91 1.38
C ILE A 48 -1.86 -3.93 2.87
N GLU A 49 -0.67 -3.43 3.20
CA GLU A 49 -0.34 -2.96 4.54
C GLU A 49 -0.20 -1.44 4.49
N ALA A 50 -0.55 -0.79 5.59
CA ALA A 50 -0.30 0.63 5.78
C ALA A 50 0.22 0.87 7.20
N VAL A 51 1.18 1.77 7.34
CA VAL A 51 1.70 2.24 8.63
C VAL A 51 1.76 3.75 8.64
N ALA A 52 1.61 4.34 9.82
CA ALA A 52 1.85 5.75 10.06
C ALA A 52 3.00 5.93 11.04
N GLU A 53 3.98 6.73 10.64
CA GLU A 53 5.20 6.98 11.40
C GLU A 53 5.28 8.47 11.78
N HIS A 54 5.67 8.76 13.02
CA HIS A 54 6.04 10.11 13.46
C HIS A 54 7.55 10.11 13.73
N GLY A 55 8.32 10.57 12.74
CA GLY A 55 9.78 10.41 12.75
C GLY A 55 10.16 8.93 12.64
N SER A 56 10.84 8.39 13.65
CA SER A 56 11.24 6.96 13.66
C SER A 56 10.28 6.06 14.42
N GLN A 57 9.17 6.59 14.94
CA GLN A 57 8.22 5.84 15.75
C GLN A 57 7.00 5.46 14.91
N GLU A 58 6.71 4.17 14.80
CA GLU A 58 5.42 3.68 14.28
C GLU A 58 4.32 3.96 15.31
N ILE A 59 3.27 4.65 14.88
CA ILE A 59 2.13 5.06 15.70
C ILE A 59 0.91 4.19 15.43
N TRP A 60 0.82 3.67 14.20
CA TRP A 60 -0.30 2.86 13.76
C TRP A 60 0.14 1.91 12.65
N ARG A 61 -0.46 0.72 12.65
CA ARG A 61 -0.33 -0.30 11.61
C ARG A 61 -1.68 -0.88 11.30
N TYR A 62 -2.02 -0.97 10.01
CA TYR A 62 -3.32 -1.48 9.57
C TYR A 62 -3.56 -2.91 10.04
N SER A 63 -2.59 -3.81 9.87
CA SER A 63 -2.72 -5.22 10.26
C SER A 63 -2.80 -5.47 11.77
N GLU A 64 -2.44 -4.50 12.62
CA GLU A 64 -2.40 -4.71 14.07
C GLU A 64 -3.80 -5.02 14.62
N GLY A 65 -3.93 -6.16 15.30
CA GLY A 65 -5.19 -6.62 15.87
C GLY A 65 -6.25 -7.07 14.85
N ARG A 66 -5.91 -7.14 13.55
CA ARG A 66 -6.83 -7.62 12.50
C ARG A 66 -6.58 -9.08 12.18
N MET A 67 -7.65 -9.76 11.75
CA MET A 67 -7.59 -11.11 11.20
C MET A 67 -7.96 -11.05 9.72
N PHE A 68 -7.17 -11.71 8.88
CA PHE A 68 -7.42 -11.87 7.46
C PHE A 68 -7.83 -13.30 7.14
N THR A 69 -8.69 -13.46 6.12
CA THR A 69 -9.12 -14.77 5.65
C THR A 69 -7.93 -15.55 5.12
N GLN A 70 -7.82 -16.83 5.46
CA GLN A 70 -6.70 -17.69 5.02
C GLN A 70 -6.99 -18.27 3.62
N ALA A 71 -7.21 -17.40 2.64
CA ALA A 71 -7.53 -17.76 1.27
C ALA A 71 -6.50 -17.17 0.31
N LEU A 72 -5.75 -18.05 -0.36
CA LEU A 72 -4.85 -17.67 -1.44
C LEU A 72 -5.67 -17.06 -2.59
N ARG A 73 -5.23 -15.89 -3.07
CA ARG A 73 -5.86 -15.18 -4.19
C ARG A 73 -4.81 -14.75 -5.20
N THR A 74 -5.16 -14.80 -6.48
CA THR A 74 -4.37 -14.22 -7.57
C THR A 74 -5.19 -13.18 -8.30
N GLU A 75 -4.59 -12.00 -8.51
CA GLU A 75 -5.12 -10.94 -9.36
C GLU A 75 -4.21 -10.77 -10.58
N ARG A 76 -4.80 -10.48 -11.74
CA ARG A 76 -4.04 -10.24 -12.98
C ARG A 76 -4.30 -8.81 -13.44
N LEU A 77 -3.24 -8.02 -13.57
CA LEU A 77 -3.29 -6.67 -14.11
C LEU A 77 -2.75 -6.67 -15.54
N ALA A 78 -3.62 -6.39 -16.51
CA ALA A 78 -3.19 -6.07 -17.88
C ALA A 78 -2.37 -4.77 -17.93
N PRO A 79 -1.69 -4.47 -19.05
CA PRO A 79 -1.08 -3.15 -19.25
C PRO A 79 -2.07 -2.01 -18.97
N ASP A 80 -1.60 -0.98 -18.27
CA ASP A 80 -2.34 0.19 -17.78
C ASP A 80 -3.47 -0.08 -16.77
N GLU A 81 -3.71 -1.35 -16.41
CA GLU A 81 -4.69 -1.72 -15.39
C GLU A 81 -4.19 -1.38 -13.98
N ARG A 82 -5.15 -1.12 -13.10
CA ARG A 82 -4.89 -0.67 -11.73
C ARG A 82 -5.58 -1.57 -10.72
N LEU A 83 -4.85 -1.91 -9.66
CA LEU A 83 -5.41 -2.37 -8.41
C LEU A 83 -5.46 -1.17 -7.45
N VAL A 84 -6.66 -0.84 -6.97
CA VAL A 84 -6.90 0.27 -6.04
C VAL A 84 -7.45 -0.31 -4.75
N GLU A 85 -6.78 -0.08 -3.64
CA GLU A 85 -7.16 -0.62 -2.34
C GLU A 85 -7.09 0.46 -1.29
N SER A 86 -8.08 0.46 -0.39
CA SER A 86 -8.25 1.49 0.62
C SER A 86 -8.39 0.89 2.02
N VAL A 87 -7.70 1.49 2.98
CA VAL A 87 -7.79 1.15 4.40
C VAL A 87 -7.99 2.40 5.24
N THR A 88 -8.65 2.25 6.38
CA THR A 88 -9.02 3.37 7.24
C THR A 88 -8.23 3.34 8.55
N TRP A 89 -7.68 4.50 8.91
CA TRP A 89 -7.22 4.80 10.27
C TRP A 89 -8.25 5.72 10.94
N SER A 90 -9.08 5.13 11.81
CA SER A 90 -10.10 5.88 12.56
C SER A 90 -9.50 6.59 13.76
N GLN A 91 -9.89 7.86 13.94
CA GLN A 91 -9.51 8.71 15.07
C GLN A 91 -7.98 8.78 15.31
N PRO A 92 -7.17 9.14 14.28
CA PRO A 92 -5.75 9.36 14.49
C PRO A 92 -5.52 10.48 15.51
N PRO A 93 -4.52 10.39 16.40
CA PRO A 93 -4.13 11.52 17.22
C PRO A 93 -3.70 12.70 16.34
N ALA A 94 -3.95 13.93 16.78
CA ALA A 94 -3.47 15.11 16.08
C ALA A 94 -1.93 15.11 16.00
N GLY A 95 -1.38 15.42 14.83
CA GLY A 95 0.07 15.40 14.59
C GLY A 95 0.44 15.21 13.13
N GLY A 96 1.71 15.40 12.77
CA GLY A 96 2.21 15.14 11.42
C GLY A 96 2.72 13.70 11.29
N TYR A 97 2.29 12.97 10.27
CA TYR A 97 2.70 11.59 10.04
C TYR A 97 3.17 11.37 8.61
N ASP A 98 4.18 10.52 8.45
CA ASP A 98 4.51 9.88 7.19
C ASP A 98 3.75 8.56 7.11
N VAL A 99 2.76 8.48 6.21
CA VAL A 99 1.99 7.27 5.96
C VAL A 99 2.68 6.50 4.83
N ARG A 100 3.04 5.26 5.08
CA ARG A 100 3.58 4.34 4.06
C ARG A 100 2.61 3.21 3.83
N ALA A 101 2.39 2.84 2.58
CA ALA A 101 1.59 1.67 2.23
C ALA A 101 2.24 0.87 1.10
N TRP A 102 2.03 -0.44 1.08
CA TRP A 102 2.58 -1.35 0.08
C TRP A 102 1.66 -2.54 -0.18
N LEU A 103 1.80 -3.14 -1.37
CA LEU A 103 1.12 -4.39 -1.72
C LEU A 103 1.68 -5.56 -0.90
N CYS A 104 0.79 -6.41 -0.38
CA CYS A 104 1.15 -7.67 0.27
C CYS A 104 1.26 -8.85 -0.71
N ALA A 105 1.42 -8.56 -2.01
CA ALA A 105 1.61 -9.59 -3.02
C ALA A 105 3.01 -10.23 -2.89
N ASN A 106 3.07 -11.55 -3.02
CA ASN A 106 4.30 -12.33 -2.86
C ASN A 106 5.37 -11.91 -3.87
N GLY A 107 6.56 -11.56 -3.37
CA GLY A 107 7.69 -11.19 -4.22
C GLY A 107 7.54 -9.83 -4.92
N VAL A 108 6.55 -9.03 -4.55
CA VAL A 108 6.31 -7.69 -5.08
C VAL A 108 6.82 -6.64 -4.09
N ASP A 109 7.61 -5.69 -4.58
CA ASP A 109 8.06 -4.52 -3.84
C ASP A 109 7.47 -3.26 -4.52
N CYS A 110 6.20 -2.97 -4.20
CA CYS A 110 5.47 -1.82 -4.72
C CYS A 110 4.74 -1.14 -3.58
N GLY A 111 5.14 0.09 -3.28
CA GLY A 111 4.56 0.90 -2.22
C GLY A 111 4.87 2.38 -2.43
N ALA A 112 4.23 3.22 -1.64
CA ALA A 112 4.36 4.66 -1.70
C ALA A 112 4.23 5.30 -0.30
N THR A 113 4.56 6.58 -0.21
CA THR A 113 4.54 7.35 1.03
C THR A 113 3.87 8.70 0.81
N ALA A 114 3.08 9.14 1.79
CA ALA A 114 2.41 10.43 1.79
C ALA A 114 2.43 11.03 3.19
N ALA A 115 2.70 12.33 3.29
CA ALA A 115 2.61 13.06 4.55
C ALA A 115 1.17 13.52 4.80
N VAL A 116 0.72 13.45 6.06
CA VAL A 116 -0.61 13.90 6.50
C VAL A 116 -0.51 14.59 7.85
N SER A 117 -1.45 15.47 8.17
CA SER A 117 -1.52 16.14 9.47
C SER A 117 -2.97 16.24 9.95
N PRO A 118 -3.49 15.19 10.62
CA PRO A 118 -4.88 15.11 11.04
C PRO A 118 -5.25 16.09 12.17
#